data_AF-A0A4U2Z2I9-F1
#
_entry.id   AF-A0A4U2Z2I9-F1
#
_cell.length_a   1.000
_cell.length_b   1.000
_cell.length_c   1.000
_cell.angle_alpha   90.00
_cell.angle_beta   90.00
_cell.angle_gamma   90.00
#
_symmetry.space_group_name_H-M   'P 1'
#
loop_
_entity.id
_entity.type
_entity.pdbx_description
1 polymer ?
#
loop_
_entity_poly.entity_id
_entity_poly.type
_entity_poly.pdbx_seq_one_letter_code
_entity_poly.pdbx_strand_id
1 'polypeptide(L)' 'MEAKKFDLNDIVEMKKQHPCGTNEWKIIRMGADVRIKCEGCQHSVMIPRREFEKKMKKIIKRASEV' A
#
# COMPACT_ATOMS: atom_id res chain seq x y z
N MET A 1 -5.24 -18.70 7.57
CA MET A 1 -5.23 -17.31 7.05
C MET A 1 -3.88 -16.72 7.36
N GLU A 2 -2.93 -16.77 6.44
CA GLU A 2 -1.69 -16.01 6.58
C GLU A 2 -2.02 -14.53 6.40
N ALA A 3 -1.95 -13.77 7.50
CA ALA A 3 -2.00 -12.33 7.43
C ALA A 3 -0.81 -11.88 6.58
N LYS A 4 -1.10 -11.24 5.42
CA LYS A 4 -0.05 -10.60 4.62
C LYS A 4 0.67 -9.61 5.53
N LYS A 5 1.94 -9.87 5.85
CA LYS A 5 2.75 -8.99 6.68
C LYS A 5 3.21 -7.80 5.83
N PHE A 6 2.69 -6.62 6.14
CA PHE A 6 3.12 -5.34 5.59
C PHE A 6 3.39 -4.37 6.75
N ASP A 7 4.40 -3.54 6.58
CA ASP A 7 4.95 -2.65 7.60
C ASP A 7 4.82 -1.17 7.21
N LEU A 8 5.07 -0.27 8.19
CA LEU A 8 4.95 1.16 7.97
C LEU A 8 6.08 1.58 7.03
N ASN A 9 5.77 2.41 6.03
CA ASN A 9 6.65 2.78 4.93
C ASN A 9 6.91 1.71 3.87
N ASP A 10 6.26 0.54 3.93
CA ASP A 10 6.30 -0.41 2.83
C ASP A 10 5.72 0.17 1.54
N ILE A 11 6.31 -0.21 0.41
CA ILE A 11 5.80 0.10 -0.92
C ILE A 11 5.12 -1.15 -1.45
N VAL A 12 3.83 -1.03 -1.74
CA VAL A 12 2.97 -2.12 -2.18
C VAL A 12 2.40 -1.84 -3.57
N GLU A 13 2.12 -2.92 -4.31
CA GLU A 13 1.42 -2.88 -5.58
C GLU A 13 -0.07 -3.17 -5.37
N MET A 14 -0.92 -2.29 -5.87
CA MET A 14 -2.37 -2.54 -5.93
C MET A 14 -2.73 -3.40 -7.15
N LYS A 15 -3.80 -4.21 -7.05
CA LYS A 15 -4.32 -4.97 -8.20
C LYS A 15 -4.92 -4.08 -9.28
N LYS A 16 -5.54 -2.96 -8.88
CA LYS A 16 -6.06 -1.97 -9.82
C LYS A 16 -4.93 -1.04 -10.24
N GLN A 17 -4.83 -0.80 -11.55
CA GLN A 17 -3.92 0.19 -12.08
C GLN A 17 -4.36 1.59 -11.64
N HIS A 18 -3.40 2.36 -11.17
CA HIS A 18 -3.58 3.73 -10.76
C HIS A 18 -3.46 4.65 -12.00
N PRO A 19 -4.33 5.67 -12.17
CA PRO A 19 -4.39 6.51 -13.35
C PRO A 19 -3.09 7.27 -13.70
N CYS A 20 -2.15 7.45 -12.77
CA CYS A 20 -0.87 8.09 -13.09
C CYS A 20 0.15 7.16 -13.78
N GLY A 21 -0.18 5.88 -14.00
CA GLY A 21 0.74 4.89 -14.58
C GLY A 21 1.69 4.25 -13.56
N THR A 22 1.89 4.87 -12.39
CA THR A 22 2.66 4.29 -11.28
C THR A 22 1.74 3.54 -10.32
N ASN A 23 1.97 2.23 -10.16
CA ASN A 23 1.17 1.36 -9.27
C ASN A 23 1.79 1.15 -7.88
N GLU A 24 2.75 1.99 -7.53
CA GLU A 24 3.52 1.92 -6.29
C GLU A 24 2.85 2.80 -5.22
N TRP A 25 2.49 2.16 -4.12
CA TRP A 25 1.80 2.80 -3.00
C TRP A 25 2.60 2.63 -1.72
N LYS A 26 3.03 3.74 -1.15
CA LYS A 26 3.72 3.77 0.14
C LYS A 26 2.71 3.83 1.28
N ILE A 27 2.86 2.93 2.25
CA ILE A 27 2.04 2.92 3.46
C ILE A 27 2.53 4.01 4.40
N ILE A 28 1.74 5.07 4.56
CA ILE A 28 2.08 6.22 5.42
C ILE A 28 1.42 6.16 6.81
N ARG A 29 0.34 5.40 6.95
CA ARG A 29 -0.33 5.17 8.24
C ARG A 29 -0.90 3.77 8.30
N MET A 30 -0.72 3.10 9.42
CA MET A 30 -1.43 1.87 9.76
C MET A 30 -2.23 2.03 11.05
N GLY A 31 -3.42 1.45 11.04
CA GLY A 31 -4.38 1.45 12.15
C GLY A 31 -5.60 0.62 11.75
N ALA A 32 -6.79 1.04 12.16
CA ALA A 32 -8.05 0.52 11.63
C ALA A 32 -8.18 0.80 10.13
N ASP A 33 -7.79 2.01 9.73
CA ASP A 33 -7.66 2.45 8.35
C ASP A 33 -6.19 2.57 7.96
N VAL A 34 -5.87 2.12 6.75
CA VAL A 34 -4.54 2.23 6.15
C VAL A 34 -4.56 3.42 5.22
N ARG A 35 -3.68 4.40 5.47
CA ARG A 35 -3.45 5.49 4.53
C ARG A 35 -2.26 5.14 3.67
N ILE A 36 -2.47 5.17 2.36
CA ILE A 36 -1.43 4.92 1.36
C ILE A 36 -1.23 6.15 0.49
N LYS A 37 0.00 6.39 0.07
CA LYS A 37 0.40 7.49 -0.79
C LYS A 37 1.00 6.92 -2.07
N CYS A 38 0.53 7.36 -3.22
CA CYS A 38 1.13 6.97 -4.49
C CYS A 38 2.50 7.66 -4.62
N GLU A 39 3.56 6.90 -4.93
CA GLU A 39 4.91 7.47 -5.08
C GLU A 39 5.05 8.29 -6.38
N GLY A 40 4.23 8.02 -7.40
CA GLY A 40 4.27 8.75 -8.67
C GLY A 40 3.58 10.12 -8.62
N CYS A 41 2.34 10.19 -8.12
CA CYS A 41 1.56 11.44 -8.09
C CYS A 41 1.37 12.05 -6.69
N GLN A 42 1.93 11.42 -5.66
CA GLN A 42 1.83 11.85 -4.25
C GLN A 42 0.39 11.93 -3.70
N HIS A 43 -0.57 11.35 -4.41
CA HIS A 43 -1.96 11.27 -3.98
C HIS A 43 -2.11 10.30 -2.81
N SER A 44 -2.75 10.74 -1.74
CA SER A 44 -2.99 9.90 -0.56
C SER A 44 -4.45 9.47 -0.47
N VAL A 45 -4.69 8.17 -0.31
CA VAL A 45 -6.03 7.60 -0.11
C VAL A 45 -6.09 6.86 1.22
N MET A 46 -7.25 6.91 1.85
CA MET A 46 -7.54 6.19 3.09
C MET A 46 -8.43 5.00 2.75
N ILE A 47 -7.99 3.79 3.09
CA ILE A 47 -8.69 2.55 2.78
C ILE A 47 -8.79 1.71 4.05
N PRO A 48 -9.94 1.10 4.36
CA PRO A 48 -10.06 0.18 5.48
C PRO A 48 -9.08 -0.99 5.32
N ARG A 49 -8.45 -1.44 6.41
CA ARG A 49 -7.44 -2.51 6.37
C ARG A 49 -7.92 -3.77 5.62
N ARG A 50 -9.16 -4.21 5.88
CA ARG A 50 -9.77 -5.37 5.22
C ARG A 50 -9.86 -5.24 3.70
N GLU A 51 -10.16 -4.04 3.21
CA GLU A 51 -10.22 -3.79 1.78
C GLU A 51 -8.83 -3.69 1.17
N PHE A 52 -7.90 -3.05 1.87
CA PHE A 52 -6.51 -2.95 1.47
C PHE A 52 -5.89 -4.33 1.26
N GLU A 53 -6.05 -5.26 2.20
CA GLU A 53 -5.52 -6.62 2.11
C GLU A 53 -6.06 -7.41 0.89
N LYS A 54 -7.33 -7.18 0.53
CA LYS A 54 -7.97 -7.79 -0.65
C LYS A 54 -7.48 -7.20 -1.97
N LYS A 55 -7.30 -5.86 -2.00
CA LYS A 55 -6.89 -5.07 -3.18
C LYS A 55 -5.37 -5.11 -3.41
N MET A 56 -4.58 -5.34 -2.38
CA MET A 56 -3.14 -5.47 -2.44
C MET A 56 -2.73 -6.74 -3.19
N LYS A 57 -1.85 -6.57 -4.19
CA LYS A 57 -1.33 -7.67 -5.02
C LYS A 57 -0.08 -8.26 -4.38
N LYS A 58 0.97 -7.45 -4.22
CA LYS A 58 2.28 -7.83 -3.67
C LYS A 58 2.96 -6.65 -2.99
N ILE A 59 4.00 -6.92 -2.19
CA ILE A 59 4.92 -5.90 -1.66
C ILE A 59 6.04 -5.75 -2.69
N ILE A 60 6.33 -4.52 -3.08
CA ILE A 60 7.43 -4.18 -4.00
C ILE A 60 8.70 -3.91 -3.19
N LYS A 61 8.58 -3.16 -2.10
CA LYS A 61 9.71 -2.79 -1.25
C LYS A 61 9.29 -2.81 0.21
N ARG A 62 10.10 -3.47 1.06
CA ARG A 62 9.89 -3.46 2.51
C ARG A 62 10.69 -2.33 3.15
N ALA A 63 10.13 -1.72 4.19
CA ALA A 63 10.79 -0.70 4.98
C ALA A 63 11.98 -1.26 5.79
N SER A 64 11.98 -2.56 6.10
CA SER A 64 13.03 -3.22 6.91
C SER A 64 14.36 -3.45 6.17
N GLU A 65 14.49 -3.08 4.90
CA GLU A 65 15.73 -3.24 4.11
C GLU A 65 16.47 -1.91 3.90
N VAL A 66 16.48 -1.04 4.92
CA VAL A 66 17.29 0.19 4.94
C VAL A 66 18.16 0.24 6.18
#